data_AF-A0A7R9L4H5-F1
#
_entry.id   AF-A0A7R9L4H5-F1
#
_cell.length_a   1.000
_cell.length_b   1.000
_cell.length_c   1.000
_cell.angle_alpha   90.00
_cell.angle_beta   90.00
_cell.angle_gamma   90.00
#
_symmetry.space_group_name_H-M   'P 1'
#
loop_
_entity.id
_entity.type
_entity.pdbx_description
1 polymer ?
#
loop_
_entity_poly.entity_id
_entity_poly.type
_entity_poly.pdbx_seq_one_letter_code
_entity_poly.pdbx_strand_id
1 'polypeptide(L)'
;HALNDMHREKCGQVPGLCPQMADIDGSELKKFVEKVNFKDESGKTFRFLPSGDAPPRYSVMNFQRLPNGSFEWRPVGTYMLANDGDVARLELDIQTMRFKQSQPQFPRSFCSEECKPGQAKLQLEGDTCCWLCTNCSAYQYLSDQFHCQDCPLV
;
A
#
# COMPACT_ATOMS: atom_id res chain seq x y z
N HIS A 1 -16.91 -7.53 -22.09
CA HIS A 1 -17.87 -6.76 -21.27
C HIS A 1 -18.40 -5.53 -22.00
N ALA A 2 -17.58 -4.50 -22.29
CA ALA A 2 -18.05 -3.27 -22.97
C ALA A 2 -18.86 -3.51 -24.26
N LEU A 3 -18.34 -4.31 -25.19
CA LEU A 3 -19.05 -4.66 -26.44
C LEU A 3 -20.36 -5.41 -26.19
N ASN A 4 -20.42 -6.23 -25.15
CA ASN A 4 -21.64 -6.94 -24.78
C ASN A 4 -22.70 -5.99 -24.20
N ASP A 5 -22.28 -5.02 -23.39
CA ASP A 5 -23.19 -3.98 -22.88
C ASP A 5 -23.70 -3.07 -24.01
N MET A 6 -22.81 -2.69 -24.93
CA MET A 6 -23.19 -1.94 -26.15
C MET A 6 -24.14 -2.74 -27.04
N HIS A 7 -23.90 -4.04 -27.22
CA HIS A 7 -24.77 -4.92 -28.01
C HIS A 7 -26.14 -5.11 -27.37
N ARG A 8 -26.20 -5.25 -26.04
CA ARG A 8 -27.47 -5.29 -25.31
C ARG A 8 -28.27 -4.00 -25.52
N GLU A 9 -27.61 -2.85 -25.50
CA GLU A 9 -28.26 -1.55 -25.65
C GLU A 9 -28.72 -1.27 -27.09
N LYS A 10 -27.88 -1.56 -28.10
CA LYS A 10 -28.18 -1.27 -29.51
C LYS A 10 -28.95 -2.37 -30.23
N CYS A 11 -28.55 -3.62 -30.03
CA CYS A 11 -29.06 -4.76 -30.79
C CYS A 11 -30.10 -5.58 -30.04
N GLY A 12 -30.44 -5.25 -28.78
CA GLY A 12 -31.45 -5.98 -28.00
C GLY A 12 -31.12 -7.46 -27.76
N GLN A 13 -29.82 -7.83 -27.75
CA GLN A 13 -29.33 -9.21 -27.60
C GLN A 13 -29.69 -10.19 -28.73
N VAL A 14 -30.01 -9.69 -29.94
CA VAL A 14 -30.18 -10.57 -31.11
C VAL A 14 -28.86 -11.26 -31.46
N PRO A 15 -28.84 -12.57 -31.77
CA PRO A 15 -27.61 -13.26 -32.16
C PRO A 15 -26.93 -12.59 -33.36
N GLY A 16 -25.62 -12.38 -33.26
CA GLY A 16 -24.82 -11.74 -34.30
C GLY A 16 -24.73 -10.20 -34.20
N LEU A 17 -24.11 -9.59 -35.20
CA LEU A 17 -23.92 -8.15 -35.31
C LEU A 17 -25.13 -7.51 -35.98
N CYS A 18 -25.74 -6.50 -35.34
CA CYS A 18 -26.80 -5.71 -35.94
C CYS A 18 -26.22 -4.51 -36.72
N PRO A 19 -26.98 -3.91 -37.66
CA PRO A 19 -26.50 -2.77 -38.46
C PRO A 19 -26.00 -1.57 -37.63
N GLN A 20 -26.55 -1.35 -36.44
CA GLN A 20 -26.13 -0.25 -35.54
C GLN A 20 -24.75 -0.44 -34.90
N MET A 21 -24.18 -1.64 -35.04
CA MET A 21 -22.83 -1.99 -34.59
C MET A 21 -21.92 -2.42 -35.75
N ALA A 22 -22.37 -2.28 -36.99
CA ALA A 22 -21.55 -2.62 -38.16
C ALA A 22 -20.36 -1.65 -38.32
N ASP A 23 -20.60 -0.36 -38.11
CA ASP A 23 -19.59 0.71 -38.13
C ASP A 23 -19.61 1.47 -36.79
N ILE A 24 -18.82 1.00 -35.83
CA ILE A 24 -18.76 1.59 -34.48
C ILE A 24 -17.81 2.79 -34.46
N ASP A 25 -18.30 3.94 -33.99
CA ASP A 25 -17.46 5.07 -33.63
C ASP A 25 -16.66 4.75 -32.35
N GLY A 26 -15.34 4.93 -32.40
CA GLY A 26 -14.45 4.72 -31.26
C GLY A 26 -14.82 5.61 -30.05
N SER A 27 -15.33 6.81 -30.29
CA SER A 27 -15.78 7.72 -29.22
C SER A 27 -17.03 7.18 -28.52
N GLU A 28 -17.87 6.45 -29.25
CA GLU A 28 -19.04 5.79 -28.69
C GLU A 28 -18.63 4.54 -27.91
N LEU A 29 -17.76 3.69 -28.46
CA LEU A 29 -17.23 2.52 -27.76
C LEU A 29 -16.55 2.91 -26.44
N LYS A 30 -15.79 4.01 -26.44
CA LYS A 30 -15.12 4.53 -25.24
C LYS A 30 -16.10 4.75 -24.08
N LYS A 31 -17.29 5.28 -24.33
CA LYS A 31 -18.32 5.50 -23.29
C LYS A 31 -18.77 4.20 -22.62
N PHE A 32 -18.78 3.09 -23.36
CA PHE A 32 -19.08 1.76 -22.82
C PHE A 32 -17.89 1.17 -22.07
N VAL A 33 -16.66 1.36 -22.60
CA VAL A 33 -15.42 0.90 -21.94
C VAL A 33 -15.25 1.55 -20.57
N GLU A 34 -15.42 2.87 -20.46
CA GLU A 34 -15.24 3.60 -19.19
C GLU A 34 -16.28 3.21 -18.12
N LYS A 35 -17.43 2.66 -18.52
CA LYS A 35 -18.55 2.31 -17.63
C LYS A 35 -18.62 0.82 -17.28
N VAL A 36 -17.67 -0.01 -17.74
CA VAL A 36 -17.72 -1.44 -17.45
C VAL A 36 -17.66 -1.71 -15.95
N ASN A 37 -18.49 -2.65 -15.51
CA ASN A 37 -18.48 -3.19 -14.16
C ASN A 37 -18.75 -4.69 -14.25
N PHE A 38 -17.72 -5.50 -14.01
CA PHE A 38 -17.82 -6.95 -14.13
C PHE A 38 -16.93 -7.67 -13.10
N LYS A 39 -17.15 -8.96 -12.91
CA LYS A 39 -16.24 -9.81 -12.14
C LYS A 39 -15.21 -10.45 -13.06
N ASP A 40 -13.94 -10.30 -12.72
CA ASP A 40 -12.86 -10.97 -13.43
C ASP A 40 -12.85 -12.48 -13.19
N GLU A 41 -11.90 -13.18 -13.83
CA GLU A 41 -11.71 -14.63 -13.71
C GLU A 41 -11.38 -15.08 -12.28
N SER A 42 -10.90 -14.18 -11.43
CA SER A 42 -10.65 -14.41 -10.00
C SER A 42 -11.86 -14.07 -9.13
N GLY A 43 -13.01 -13.72 -9.73
CA GLY A 43 -14.24 -13.36 -9.04
C GLY A 43 -14.24 -11.96 -8.41
N LYS A 44 -13.20 -11.14 -8.64
CA LYS A 44 -13.09 -9.79 -8.09
C LYS A 44 -13.76 -8.79 -9.02
N THR A 45 -14.46 -7.83 -8.43
CA THR A 45 -15.07 -6.73 -9.19
C THR A 45 -13.99 -5.86 -9.83
N PHE A 46 -14.17 -5.56 -11.12
CA PHE A 46 -13.36 -4.66 -11.91
C PHE A 46 -14.24 -3.53 -12.44
N ARG A 47 -13.77 -2.29 -12.22
CA ARG A 47 -14.29 -1.05 -12.79
C ARG A 47 -13.13 -0.09 -13.01
N PHE A 48 -13.20 0.76 -14.04
CA PHE A 48 -12.23 1.85 -14.17
C PHE A 48 -12.44 2.90 -13.07
N LEU A 49 -11.35 3.55 -12.67
CA LEU A 49 -11.37 4.70 -11.78
C LEU A 49 -11.91 5.94 -12.53
N PRO A 50 -12.33 6.99 -11.82
CA PRO A 50 -12.73 8.25 -12.46
C PRO A 50 -11.65 8.87 -13.37
N SER A 51 -10.37 8.53 -13.14
CA SER A 51 -9.26 8.92 -14.02
C SER A 51 -9.21 8.18 -15.36
N GLY A 52 -9.94 7.06 -15.48
CA GLY A 52 -9.85 6.12 -16.59
C GLY A 52 -8.85 4.99 -16.38
N ASP A 53 -8.12 4.97 -15.25
CA ASP A 53 -7.15 3.92 -14.94
C ASP A 53 -7.81 2.66 -14.40
N ALA A 54 -7.15 1.53 -14.61
CA ALA A 54 -7.50 0.29 -13.93
C ALA A 54 -7.17 0.40 -12.42
N PRO A 55 -7.95 -0.23 -11.54
CA PRO A 55 -7.68 -0.20 -10.11
C PRO A 55 -6.33 -0.90 -9.83
N PRO A 56 -5.42 -0.30 -9.04
CA PRO A 56 -4.12 -0.87 -8.75
C PRO A 56 -4.25 -2.21 -8.02
N ARG A 57 -3.48 -3.19 -8.48
CA ARG A 57 -3.38 -4.53 -7.92
C ARG A 57 -1.94 -5.03 -8.07
N TYR A 58 -1.17 -4.90 -7.01
CA TYR A 58 0.24 -5.28 -7.01
C TYR A 58 0.48 -6.44 -6.05
N SER A 59 1.40 -7.33 -6.43
CA SER A 59 2.00 -8.31 -5.52
C SER A 59 3.28 -7.73 -4.95
N VAL A 60 3.43 -7.78 -3.64
CA VAL A 60 4.67 -7.39 -2.96
C VAL A 60 5.59 -8.61 -2.96
N MET A 61 6.75 -8.47 -3.60
CA MET A 61 7.72 -9.55 -3.75
C MET A 61 8.90 -9.31 -2.81
N ASN A 62 9.42 -10.38 -2.21
CA ASN A 62 10.62 -10.36 -1.38
C ASN A 62 11.66 -11.31 -1.99
N PHE A 63 12.87 -10.80 -2.21
CA PHE A 63 13.98 -11.58 -2.77
C PHE A 63 14.69 -12.34 -1.65
N GLN A 64 14.54 -13.66 -1.64
CA GLN A 64 14.95 -14.50 -0.52
C GLN A 64 16.06 -15.46 -0.92
N ARG A 65 17.01 -15.70 0.00
CA ARG A 65 18.02 -16.74 -0.14
C ARG A 65 17.48 -18.09 0.33
N LEU A 66 17.62 -19.11 -0.49
CA LEU A 66 17.22 -20.49 -0.20
C LEU A 66 18.34 -21.27 0.52
N PRO A 67 18.02 -22.41 1.19
CA PRO A 67 19.02 -23.22 1.90
C PRO A 67 20.16 -23.75 1.02
N ASN A 68 19.89 -23.98 -0.28
CA ASN A 68 20.87 -24.39 -1.28
C ASN A 68 21.79 -23.23 -1.75
N GLY A 69 21.61 -22.03 -1.21
CA GLY A 69 22.39 -20.84 -1.54
C GLY A 69 21.89 -20.02 -2.73
N SER A 70 20.90 -20.50 -3.48
CA SER A 70 20.28 -19.74 -4.59
C SER A 70 19.30 -18.69 -4.07
N PHE A 71 18.79 -17.85 -4.97
CA PHE A 71 17.82 -16.80 -4.63
C PHE A 71 16.54 -16.94 -5.45
N GLU A 72 15.42 -16.53 -4.87
CA GLU A 72 14.10 -16.58 -5.47
C GLU A 72 13.25 -15.37 -5.06
N TRP A 73 12.42 -14.88 -5.97
CA TRP A 73 11.39 -13.90 -5.65
C TRP A 73 10.15 -14.61 -5.11
N ARG A 74 9.76 -14.30 -3.87
CA ARG A 74 8.54 -14.84 -3.25
C ARG A 74 7.51 -13.76 -2.99
N PRO A 75 6.23 -13.97 -3.33
CA PRO A 75 5.18 -13.05 -2.92
C PRO A 75 5.02 -13.11 -1.40
N VAL A 76 4.98 -11.95 -0.76
CA VAL A 76 4.83 -11.79 0.70
C VAL A 76 3.69 -10.86 1.07
N GLY A 77 2.91 -10.41 0.09
CA GLY A 77 1.81 -9.51 0.33
C GLY A 77 1.19 -8.96 -0.94
N THR A 78 0.20 -8.10 -0.75
CA THR A 78 -0.50 -7.42 -1.84
C THR A 78 -0.75 -5.95 -1.51
N TYR A 79 -0.83 -5.14 -2.55
CA TYR A 79 -1.31 -3.77 -2.46
C TYR A 79 -2.44 -3.60 -3.47
N MET A 80 -3.65 -3.38 -2.98
CA MET A 80 -4.83 -3.23 -3.81
C MET A 80 -5.84 -2.27 -3.18
N LEU A 81 -6.79 -1.77 -3.98
CA LEU A 81 -7.91 -1.00 -3.43
C LEU A 81 -8.88 -1.93 -2.69
N ALA A 82 -9.21 -1.58 -1.45
CA ALA A 82 -10.28 -2.16 -0.65
C ALA A 82 -11.59 -1.35 -0.82
N ASN A 83 -12.71 -1.92 -0.35
CA ASN A 83 -14.04 -1.29 -0.33
C ASN A 83 -14.43 -0.66 -1.69
N ASP A 84 -14.50 -1.50 -2.73
CA ASP A 84 -14.92 -1.11 -4.08
C ASP A 84 -14.10 -0.01 -4.77
N GLY A 85 -12.92 0.36 -4.28
CA GLY A 85 -11.99 1.23 -5.02
C GLY A 85 -11.50 2.48 -4.30
N ASP A 86 -11.90 2.71 -3.06
CA ASP A 86 -11.73 4.04 -2.45
C ASP A 86 -10.55 4.12 -1.47
N VAL A 87 -10.08 2.99 -0.94
CA VAL A 87 -8.98 2.97 0.04
C VAL A 87 -7.91 1.98 -0.39
N ALA A 88 -6.70 2.47 -0.66
CA ALA A 88 -5.57 1.59 -0.91
C ALA A 88 -5.16 0.85 0.37
N ARG A 89 -5.01 -0.46 0.27
CA ARG A 89 -4.68 -1.34 1.40
C ARG A 89 -3.44 -2.15 1.07
N LEU A 90 -2.45 -2.05 1.97
CA LEU A 90 -1.27 -2.89 1.99
C LEU A 90 -1.48 -4.04 2.96
N GLU A 91 -1.36 -5.27 2.47
CA GLU A 91 -1.42 -6.47 3.29
C GLU A 91 -0.10 -7.22 3.13
N LEU A 92 0.63 -7.40 4.22
CA LEU A 92 1.91 -8.09 4.25
C LEU A 92 1.83 -9.28 5.20
N ASP A 93 2.30 -10.44 4.74
CA ASP A 93 2.57 -11.58 5.60
C ASP A 93 4.02 -11.51 6.09
N ILE A 94 4.19 -10.86 7.24
CA ILE A 94 5.48 -10.67 7.90
C ILE A 94 6.16 -12.02 8.20
N GLN A 95 5.39 -13.09 8.45
CA GLN A 95 5.96 -14.40 8.79
C GLN A 95 6.64 -15.07 7.59
N THR A 96 6.24 -14.71 6.37
CA THR A 96 6.85 -15.22 5.14
C THR A 96 8.06 -14.40 4.68
N MET A 97 8.22 -13.17 5.17
CA MET A 97 9.33 -12.29 4.79
C MET A 97 10.66 -12.77 5.36
N ARG A 98 11.73 -12.60 4.59
CA ARG A 98 13.11 -12.88 5.00
C ARG A 98 14.00 -11.71 4.61
N PHE A 99 14.84 -11.29 5.55
CA PHE A 99 15.81 -10.21 5.35
C PHE A 99 17.23 -10.79 5.35
N LYS A 100 17.83 -10.96 6.53
CA LYS A 100 19.13 -11.60 6.69
C LYS A 100 18.95 -13.03 7.19
N GLN A 101 19.85 -13.92 6.80
CA GLN A 101 19.80 -15.32 7.24
C GLN A 101 19.92 -15.46 8.77
N SER A 102 20.68 -14.58 9.42
CA SER A 102 20.85 -14.54 10.88
C SER A 102 19.79 -13.69 11.61
N GLN A 103 19.03 -12.88 10.89
CA GLN A 103 18.03 -11.95 11.45
C GLN A 103 16.78 -11.97 10.54
N PRO A 104 15.85 -12.91 10.79
CA PRO A 104 14.64 -13.03 9.98
C PRO A 104 13.63 -11.90 10.25
N GLN A 105 13.78 -11.18 11.36
CA GLN A 105 12.96 -10.02 11.72
C GLN A 105 13.26 -8.79 10.84
N PHE A 106 12.32 -7.86 10.81
CA PHE A 106 12.50 -6.58 10.11
C PHE A 106 13.81 -5.89 10.53
N PRO A 107 14.61 -5.41 9.57
CA PRO A 107 15.80 -4.64 9.89
C PRO A 107 15.40 -3.32 10.54
N ARG A 108 16.14 -2.95 11.58
CA ARG A 108 16.02 -1.63 12.19
C ARG A 108 16.53 -0.59 11.20
N SER A 109 15.76 0.47 10.99
CA SER A 109 16.06 1.56 10.04
C SER A 109 15.73 2.93 10.61
N PHE A 110 15.97 3.12 11.91
CA PHE A 110 15.90 4.42 12.58
C PHE A 110 17.29 5.05 12.70
N CYS A 111 17.35 6.37 12.69
CA CYS A 111 18.61 7.12 12.84
C CYS A 111 19.14 7.05 14.28
N SER A 112 18.25 7.21 15.24
CA SER A 112 18.53 7.14 16.67
C SER A 112 17.62 6.12 17.34
N GLU A 113 18.16 5.36 18.30
CA GLU A 113 17.37 4.47 19.15
C GLU A 113 16.44 5.30 20.06
N GLU A 114 15.37 4.69 20.54
CA GLU A 114 14.49 5.30 21.53
C GLU A 114 15.23 5.56 22.84
N CYS A 115 15.01 6.75 23.41
CA CYS A 115 15.66 7.15 24.65
C CYS A 115 15.11 6.37 25.86
N LYS A 116 15.98 6.10 26.83
CA LYS A 116 15.58 5.37 28.04
C LYS A 116 14.72 6.25 28.95
N PRO A 117 13.93 5.68 29.88
CA PRO A 117 13.24 6.45 30.90
C PRO A 117 14.21 7.38 31.66
N GLY A 118 13.82 8.65 31.83
CA GLY A 118 14.67 9.69 32.42
C GLY A 118 15.65 10.35 31.44
N GLN A 119 15.55 10.05 30.14
CA GLN A 119 16.29 10.73 29.08
C GLN A 119 15.36 11.50 28.15
N ALA A 120 15.73 12.74 27.83
CA ALA A 120 15.06 13.57 26.84
C ALA A 120 15.72 13.42 25.46
N LYS A 121 14.91 13.50 24.39
CA LYS A 121 15.36 13.58 23.00
C LYS A 121 15.81 15.01 22.69
N LEU A 122 17.07 15.17 22.33
CA LEU A 122 17.63 16.40 21.81
C LEU A 122 17.77 16.28 20.29
N GLN A 123 16.92 16.98 19.53
CA GLN A 123 17.04 17.04 18.07
C GLN A 123 18.29 17.84 17.68
N LEU A 124 19.00 17.36 16.65
CA LEU A 124 20.13 18.06 16.07
C LEU A 124 19.61 19.05 15.01
N GLU A 125 20.21 20.23 14.92
CA GLU A 125 19.83 21.22 13.91
C GLU A 125 19.98 20.64 12.50
N GLY A 126 18.89 20.69 11.72
CA GLY A 126 18.84 20.16 10.36
C GLY A 126 18.34 18.72 10.23
N ASP A 127 18.27 17.96 11.33
CA ASP A 127 17.76 16.58 11.33
C ASP A 127 16.38 16.48 12.00
N THR A 128 15.41 15.91 11.28
CA THR A 128 14.04 15.75 11.79
C THR A 128 13.78 14.41 12.48
N CYS A 129 14.55 13.37 12.14
CA CYS A 129 14.40 12.00 12.64
C CYS A 129 15.59 11.49 13.46
N CYS A 130 16.64 12.31 13.62
CA CYS A 130 17.81 11.99 14.42
C CYS A 130 17.79 12.82 15.71
N TRP A 131 18.09 12.17 16.83
CA TRP A 131 18.21 12.81 18.14
C TRP A 131 19.33 12.20 18.97
N LEU A 132 19.80 12.96 19.95
CA LEU A 132 20.65 12.48 21.03
C LEU A 132 19.81 12.30 22.29
N CYS A 133 20.13 11.29 23.10
CA CYS A 133 19.47 11.09 24.38
C CYS A 133 20.28 11.76 25.49
N THR A 134 19.70 12.74 26.18
CA THR A 134 20.33 13.45 27.30
C THR A 134 19.63 13.09 28.60
N ASN A 135 20.38 12.83 29.67
CA ASN A 135 19.77 12.51 30.97
C ASN A 135 19.13 13.77 31.57
N CYS A 136 17.92 13.64 32.10
CA CYS A 136 17.38 14.62 33.04
C CYS A 136 18.22 14.62 34.32
N SER A 137 18.33 15.78 34.98
CA SER A 137 19.03 15.86 36.26
C SER A 137 18.25 15.17 37.39
N ALA A 138 18.90 14.96 38.53
CA ALA A 138 18.32 14.22 39.66
C ALA A 138 17.04 14.85 40.25
N TYR A 139 16.84 16.16 40.06
CA TYR A 139 15.64 16.89 40.52
C TYR A 139 14.70 17.24 39.37
N GLN A 140 14.87 16.58 38.22
CA GLN A 140 14.03 16.75 37.06
C GLN A 140 13.31 15.47 36.70
N TYR A 141 12.11 15.61 36.18
CA TYR A 141 11.34 14.54 35.58
C TYR A 141 11.11 14.83 34.10
N LEU A 142 10.87 13.77 33.34
CA LEU A 142 10.58 13.86 31.91
C LEU A 142 9.10 14.25 31.74
N SER A 143 8.82 15.50 31.38
CA SER A 143 7.44 15.99 31.20
C SER A 143 6.86 15.54 29.86
N ASP A 144 7.71 15.48 28.84
CA ASP A 144 7.43 14.89 27.53
C ASP A 144 8.72 14.25 26.97
N GLN A 145 8.68 13.65 25.79
CA GLN A 145 9.85 12.97 25.23
C GLN A 145 11.06 13.87 24.93
N PHE A 146 10.92 15.20 24.96
CA PHE A 146 11.92 16.19 24.56
C PHE A 146 12.36 17.12 25.70
N HIS A 147 11.59 17.21 26.79
CA HIS A 147 11.82 18.19 27.85
C HIS A 147 11.90 17.57 29.25
N CYS A 148 12.96 17.95 29.97
CA CYS A 148 13.09 17.72 31.41
C CYS A 148 12.55 18.95 32.15
N GLN A 149 11.73 18.73 33.17
CA GLN A 149 11.18 19.78 34.04
C GLN A 149 11.57 19.54 35.49
N ASP A 150 11.81 20.63 36.22
CA ASP A 150 12.15 20.54 37.64
C ASP A 150 10.95 20.04 38.45
N CYS A 151 11.24 19.21 39.44
CA CYS A 151 10.26 18.77 40.42
C CYS A 151 9.77 19.97 41.25
N PRO A 152 8.49 19.99 41.68
CA PRO A 152 8.00 21.00 42.61
C PRO A 152 8.81 21.00 43.91
N LEU A 153 9.14 22.18 44.41
CA LEU A 153 9.68 22.34 45.76
C LEU A 153 8.57 22.02 46.75
N VAL A 154 8.79 20.98 47.56
CA VAL A 154 7.90 20.57 48.66
C VAL A 154 8.04 21.51 49.84
#